data_AF-A0AAF0V6M9-F1
#
_entry.id   AF-A0AAF0V6M9-F1
#
_cell.length_a   1.000
_cell.length_b   1.000
_cell.length_c   1.000
_cell.angle_alpha   90.00
_cell.angle_beta   90.00
_cell.angle_gamma   90.00
#
_symmetry.space_group_name_H-M   'P 1'
#
loop_
_entity.id
_entity.type
_entity.pdbx_description
1 polymer ?
#
loop_
_entity_poly.entity_id
_entity_poly.type
_entity_poly.pdbx_seq_one_letter_code
_entity_poly.pdbx_strand_id
1 'polypeptide(L)'
;NEDARWMCGHTSRKKIRNEDIQGKVGVTSVVDKMWKVRACEKEEHKFFSEEPGSSWRGILVSSGHIGWLLSFYEALRQKFSCEGYWIDCPLAVSARKLIVQFYSLWGTIFPSDDGNTQKQHLLHLLSGIIAWIDPPDVVSTAIVNGKSESEFLDGCRALLYMATVTTVLVFDELLKSIRPYGTLSLLSALMCEVIKDLMANHTEEETWSWVARDILLDTWTTLLTPLDGSISHAVIPSEGIGAASHLFALIVESELRAASASAFNDENETDYLQASIAAMDERLSSYALIARAAINVTVPFLIRLFSEKFARLQQGRGFSDPTQTLEELYSLLLITGHVIADEGQGETPLVPDAIQFQFMDVMETDKHPVVILCGSIIKFAEQSLNPEMRASFFSPRLMEAIVWFLARWSTTYLMPPDENKGSASSDNHKAKHYKKVLLNFCEEDNQGKAVLDLILHISKTTLTSYPGERDLQVGKVEQPFVVQ
;
A
#
# COMPACT_ATOMS: atom_id res chain seq x y z
N ASN A 1 -18.64 -52.66 -30.96
CA ASN A 1 -18.31 -51.52 -30.08
C ASN A 1 -16.84 -51.57 -29.75
N GLU A 2 -16.03 -51.09 -30.69
CA GLU A 2 -14.55 -51.16 -30.67
C GLU A 2 -13.88 -49.77 -30.56
N ASP A 3 -14.60 -48.71 -30.18
CA ASP A 3 -14.04 -47.35 -30.13
C ASP A 3 -13.87 -46.77 -28.72
N ALA A 4 -13.52 -47.61 -27.74
CA ALA A 4 -13.19 -47.13 -26.39
C ALA A 4 -11.92 -47.78 -25.81
N ARG A 5 -10.95 -48.13 -26.67
CA ARG A 5 -9.69 -48.76 -26.23
C ARG A 5 -8.41 -48.09 -26.73
N TRP A 6 -8.50 -46.86 -27.23
CA TRP A 6 -7.33 -46.15 -27.76
C TRP A 6 -7.20 -44.75 -27.17
N MET A 7 -6.95 -44.63 -25.86
CA MET A 7 -6.29 -43.47 -25.21
C MET A 7 -5.89 -43.77 -23.75
N CYS A 8 -5.49 -45.01 -23.46
CA CYS A 8 -4.88 -45.34 -22.18
C CYS A 8 -3.75 -46.34 -22.43
N GLY A 9 -2.56 -45.81 -22.74
CA GLY A 9 -1.40 -46.64 -22.99
C GLY A 9 -0.12 -45.82 -23.11
N HIS A 10 0.79 -46.05 -22.16
CA HIS A 10 2.21 -45.73 -22.17
C HIS A 10 2.64 -44.33 -21.69
N THR A 11 2.68 -44.15 -20.38
CA THR A 11 3.79 -43.43 -19.72
C THR A 11 4.41 -44.35 -18.67
N SER A 12 5.32 -45.19 -19.16
CA SER A 12 6.23 -45.98 -18.34
C SER A 12 7.20 -45.04 -17.62
N ARG A 13 7.41 -45.25 -16.32
CA ARG A 13 8.41 -44.54 -15.49
C ARG A 13 9.77 -44.53 -16.18
N LYS A 14 10.16 -43.39 -16.75
CA LYS A 14 11.56 -43.06 -17.02
C LYS A 14 11.89 -41.74 -16.32
N LYS A 15 12.91 -41.80 -15.48
CA LYS A 15 13.60 -40.64 -14.86
C LYS A 15 13.85 -39.57 -15.93
N ILE A 16 13.14 -38.45 -15.83
CA ILE A 16 13.55 -37.20 -16.47
C ILE A 16 14.62 -36.61 -15.56
N ARG A 17 15.84 -36.49 -16.06
CA ARG A 17 16.92 -35.76 -15.37
C ARG A 17 16.74 -34.27 -15.66
N ASN A 18 17.04 -33.43 -14.67
CA ASN A 18 16.86 -31.96 -14.69
C ASN A 18 17.58 -31.23 -15.84
N GLU A 19 18.48 -31.90 -16.55
CA GLU A 19 19.31 -31.28 -17.60
C GLU A 19 18.55 -31.09 -18.94
N ASP A 20 17.43 -31.80 -19.16
CA ASP A 20 16.69 -31.72 -20.43
C ASP A 20 15.67 -30.55 -20.53
N ILE A 21 15.51 -29.75 -19.47
CA ILE A 21 14.57 -28.60 -19.45
C ILE A 21 15.27 -27.26 -19.70
N GLN A 22 16.60 -27.18 -19.57
CA GLN A 22 17.33 -25.91 -19.71
C GLN A 22 17.51 -25.42 -21.17
N GLY A 23 17.19 -26.24 -22.18
CA GLY A 23 17.44 -25.90 -23.59
C GLY A 23 16.28 -25.31 -24.39
N LYS A 24 15.06 -25.23 -23.84
CA LYS A 24 13.85 -24.88 -24.64
C LYS A 24 13.01 -23.73 -24.12
N VAL A 25 13.35 -23.14 -22.97
CA VAL A 25 12.68 -21.94 -22.47
C VAL A 25 13.70 -20.81 -22.54
N GLY A 26 13.53 -19.90 -23.49
CA GLY A 26 14.32 -18.68 -23.56
C GLY A 26 14.28 -17.99 -22.20
N VAL A 27 15.47 -17.77 -21.62
CA VAL A 27 15.64 -17.08 -20.35
C VAL A 27 15.46 -15.59 -20.62
N THR A 28 14.21 -15.12 -20.52
CA THR A 28 13.89 -13.71 -20.28
C THR A 28 13.52 -13.57 -18.81
N SER A 29 13.95 -12.48 -18.18
CA SER A 29 13.81 -12.26 -16.73
C SER A 29 12.35 -12.32 -16.27
N VAL A 30 12.13 -12.69 -15.02
CA VAL A 30 10.79 -12.74 -14.40
C VAL A 30 10.12 -11.36 -14.43
N VAL A 31 10.91 -10.29 -14.38
CA VAL A 31 10.45 -8.90 -14.52
C VAL A 31 9.87 -8.62 -15.91
N ASP A 32 10.47 -9.16 -16.98
CA ASP A 32 9.93 -9.07 -18.35
C ASP A 32 8.62 -9.86 -18.50
N LYS A 33 8.46 -10.97 -17.75
CA LYS A 33 7.20 -11.72 -17.71
C LYS A 33 6.13 -10.99 -16.92
N MET A 34 6.47 -10.33 -15.81
CA MET A 34 5.55 -9.47 -15.05
C MET A 34 5.11 -8.26 -15.88
N TRP A 35 6.02 -7.62 -16.62
CA TRP A 35 5.64 -6.52 -17.52
C TRP A 35 4.76 -7.03 -18.66
N LYS A 36 5.01 -8.23 -19.20
CA LYS A 36 4.13 -8.86 -20.20
C LYS A 36 2.79 -9.31 -19.66
N VAL A 37 2.67 -9.77 -18.41
CA VAL A 37 1.39 -10.14 -17.79
C VAL A 37 0.60 -8.88 -17.43
N ARG A 38 1.25 -7.88 -16.82
CA ARG A 38 0.67 -6.57 -16.50
C ARG A 38 0.29 -5.80 -17.77
N ALA A 39 1.04 -5.98 -18.87
CA ALA A 39 0.68 -5.48 -20.21
C ALA A 39 -0.36 -6.35 -20.91
N CYS A 40 -0.38 -7.68 -20.74
CA CYS A 40 -1.43 -8.56 -21.29
C CYS A 40 -2.78 -8.27 -20.63
N GLU A 41 -2.81 -8.08 -19.30
CA GLU A 41 -4.02 -7.68 -18.58
C GLU A 41 -4.47 -6.27 -19.02
N LYS A 42 -3.53 -5.33 -19.22
CA LYS A 42 -3.84 -4.01 -19.82
C LYS A 42 -4.21 -4.07 -21.32
N GLU A 43 -3.73 -5.04 -22.09
CA GLU A 43 -4.04 -5.22 -23.52
C GLU A 43 -5.34 -6.00 -23.75
N GLU A 44 -5.73 -6.92 -22.86
CA GLU A 44 -7.06 -7.56 -22.87
C GLU A 44 -8.18 -6.52 -22.63
N HIS A 45 -7.90 -5.47 -21.86
CA HIS A 45 -8.80 -4.31 -21.73
C HIS A 45 -8.89 -3.44 -23.01
N LYS A 46 -8.01 -3.65 -24.00
CA LYS A 46 -7.99 -2.86 -25.24
C LYS A 46 -8.82 -3.47 -26.37
N PHE A 47 -9.40 -4.65 -26.17
CA PHE A 47 -10.09 -5.42 -27.22
C PHE A 47 -11.57 -5.74 -26.93
N PHE A 48 -12.32 -4.90 -26.21
CA PHE A 48 -13.77 -4.78 -26.35
C PHE A 48 -14.22 -3.40 -25.83
N SER A 49 -14.26 -2.42 -26.73
CA SER A 49 -14.86 -1.10 -26.48
C SER A 49 -16.37 -1.17 -26.71
N GLU A 50 -17.07 -1.98 -25.93
CA GLU A 50 -18.52 -1.89 -25.79
C GLU A 50 -18.84 -2.14 -24.32
N GLU A 51 -18.86 -1.07 -23.53
CA GLU A 51 -19.51 -1.13 -22.21
C GLU A 51 -20.92 -1.70 -22.44
N PRO A 52 -21.34 -2.74 -21.70
CA PRO A 52 -22.64 -3.33 -21.91
C PRO A 52 -23.71 -2.29 -21.62
N GLY A 53 -24.31 -1.74 -22.68
CA GLY A 53 -25.34 -0.71 -22.56
C GLY A 53 -26.62 -1.26 -21.92
N SER A 54 -27.63 -0.40 -21.79
CA SER A 54 -28.92 -0.74 -21.17
C SER A 54 -29.62 -1.96 -21.78
N SER A 55 -29.30 -2.34 -23.04
CA SER A 55 -29.80 -3.54 -23.70
C SER A 55 -29.37 -4.84 -23.01
N TRP A 56 -28.22 -4.86 -22.34
CA TRP A 56 -27.69 -6.03 -21.63
C TRP A 56 -28.26 -6.17 -20.21
N ARG A 57 -28.91 -5.13 -19.67
CA ARG A 57 -29.47 -5.13 -18.30
C ARG A 57 -30.37 -6.34 -18.05
N GLY A 58 -31.24 -6.65 -19.00
CA GLY A 58 -32.16 -7.78 -18.89
C GLY A 58 -31.45 -9.13 -18.73
N ILE A 59 -30.23 -9.26 -19.27
CA ILE A 59 -29.45 -10.51 -19.30
C ILE A 59 -28.46 -10.57 -18.13
N LEU A 60 -27.77 -9.48 -17.82
CA LEU A 60 -26.66 -9.47 -16.86
C LEU A 60 -27.08 -9.05 -15.45
N VAL A 61 -28.18 -8.31 -15.31
CA VAL A 61 -28.64 -7.75 -14.02
C VAL A 61 -30.01 -8.30 -13.62
N SER A 62 -31.02 -8.22 -14.50
CA SER A 62 -32.43 -8.50 -14.14
C SER A 62 -32.89 -9.95 -14.37
N SER A 63 -32.07 -10.80 -14.97
CA SER A 63 -32.41 -12.17 -15.40
C SER A 63 -32.49 -13.20 -14.26
N GLY A 64 -32.05 -12.84 -13.04
CA GLY A 64 -31.83 -13.81 -11.96
C GLY A 64 -30.61 -14.73 -12.18
N HIS A 65 -29.82 -14.52 -13.26
CA HIS A 65 -28.63 -15.33 -13.55
C HIS A 65 -27.57 -15.28 -12.43
N ILE A 66 -27.44 -14.14 -11.75
CA ILE A 66 -26.51 -14.01 -10.63
C ILE A 66 -26.95 -14.93 -9.49
N GLY A 67 -28.23 -14.89 -9.11
CA GLY A 67 -28.78 -15.77 -8.10
C GLY A 67 -28.62 -17.25 -8.45
N TRP A 68 -28.85 -17.60 -9.72
CA TRP A 68 -28.59 -18.96 -10.23
C TRP A 68 -27.10 -19.33 -10.12
N LEU A 69 -26.18 -18.46 -10.53
CA LEU A 69 -24.74 -18.71 -10.51
C LEU A 69 -24.22 -18.89 -9.08
N LEU A 70 -24.65 -18.03 -8.15
CA LEU A 70 -24.32 -18.14 -6.73
C LEU A 70 -24.88 -19.45 -6.14
N SER A 71 -26.14 -19.79 -6.44
CA SER A 71 -26.76 -21.05 -6.00
C SER A 71 -26.06 -22.28 -6.60
N PHE A 72 -25.63 -22.17 -7.85
CA PHE A 72 -24.89 -23.21 -8.54
C PHE A 72 -23.53 -23.45 -7.89
N TYR A 73 -22.78 -22.39 -7.60
CA TYR A 73 -21.50 -22.51 -6.89
C TYR A 73 -21.68 -23.11 -5.48
N GLU A 74 -22.71 -22.67 -4.76
CA GLU A 74 -23.03 -23.21 -3.44
C GLU A 74 -23.44 -24.70 -3.51
N ALA A 75 -24.20 -25.10 -4.52
CA ALA A 75 -24.54 -26.51 -4.75
C ALA A 75 -23.30 -27.36 -5.08
N LEU A 76 -22.33 -26.83 -5.83
CA LEU A 76 -21.03 -27.48 -6.05
C LEU A 76 -20.28 -27.65 -4.73
N ARG A 77 -20.19 -26.58 -3.93
CA ARG A 77 -19.55 -26.60 -2.61
C ARG A 77 -20.13 -27.68 -1.70
N GLN A 78 -21.46 -27.74 -1.60
CA GLN A 78 -22.13 -28.71 -0.74
C GLN A 78 -21.97 -30.15 -1.22
N LYS A 79 -22.01 -30.37 -2.55
CA LYS A 79 -21.88 -31.70 -3.14
C LYS A 79 -20.48 -32.29 -2.98
N PHE A 80 -19.46 -31.45 -3.06
CA PHE A 80 -18.06 -31.89 -3.09
C PHE A 80 -17.28 -31.50 -1.82
N SER A 81 -17.95 -31.08 -0.74
CA SER A 81 -17.30 -30.63 0.50
C SER A 81 -16.36 -31.66 1.14
N CYS A 82 -16.56 -32.96 0.85
CA CYS A 82 -15.73 -34.06 1.34
C CYS A 82 -14.50 -34.35 0.45
N GLU A 83 -14.41 -33.77 -0.74
CA GLU A 83 -13.34 -33.99 -1.71
C GLU A 83 -12.39 -32.79 -1.71
N GLY A 84 -11.19 -32.94 -1.13
CA GLY A 84 -10.27 -31.81 -0.90
C GLY A 84 -9.82 -30.99 -2.12
N TYR A 85 -10.13 -31.42 -3.35
CA TYR A 85 -9.65 -30.80 -4.60
C TYR A 85 -10.75 -30.09 -5.42
N TRP A 86 -11.99 -30.03 -4.92
CA TRP A 86 -13.10 -29.50 -5.72
C TRP A 86 -12.98 -27.99 -5.99
N ILE A 87 -12.40 -27.23 -5.05
CA ILE A 87 -12.25 -25.77 -5.13
C ILE A 87 -11.48 -25.39 -6.40
N ASP A 88 -10.49 -26.17 -6.79
CA ASP A 88 -9.63 -25.89 -7.94
C ASP A 88 -10.02 -26.68 -9.20
N CYS A 89 -11.19 -27.33 -9.19
CA CYS A 89 -11.67 -27.96 -10.41
C CYS A 89 -12.05 -26.89 -11.46
N PRO A 90 -11.87 -27.15 -12.77
CA PRO A 90 -12.09 -26.15 -13.82
C PRO A 90 -13.47 -25.49 -13.79
N LEU A 91 -14.50 -26.24 -13.36
CA LEU A 91 -15.86 -25.74 -13.24
C LEU A 91 -16.03 -24.75 -12.08
N ALA A 92 -15.46 -25.06 -10.92
CA ALA A 92 -15.48 -24.17 -9.76
C ALA A 92 -14.66 -22.90 -10.03
N VAL A 93 -13.48 -23.04 -10.64
CA VAL A 93 -12.64 -21.90 -11.08
C VAL A 93 -13.40 -21.00 -12.05
N SER A 94 -14.05 -21.57 -13.06
CA SER A 94 -14.82 -20.79 -14.04
C SER A 94 -16.01 -20.07 -13.40
N ALA A 95 -16.71 -20.74 -12.48
CA ALA A 95 -17.82 -20.14 -11.75
C ALA A 95 -17.37 -18.96 -10.88
N ARG A 96 -16.26 -19.10 -10.11
CA ARG A 96 -15.73 -18.00 -9.30
C ARG A 96 -15.26 -16.83 -10.15
N LYS A 97 -14.52 -17.08 -11.22
CA LYS A 97 -14.08 -16.02 -12.15
C LYS A 97 -15.28 -15.23 -12.69
N LEU A 98 -16.35 -15.92 -13.06
CA LEU A 98 -17.57 -15.27 -13.53
C LEU A 98 -18.25 -14.44 -12.43
N ILE A 99 -18.35 -14.99 -11.20
CA ILE A 99 -18.86 -14.24 -10.02
C ILE A 99 -18.04 -12.97 -9.79
N VAL A 100 -16.72 -13.07 -9.81
CA VAL A 100 -15.79 -11.95 -9.62
C VAL A 100 -15.96 -10.90 -10.73
N GLN A 101 -16.10 -11.33 -11.99
CA GLN A 101 -16.32 -10.41 -13.11
C GLN A 101 -17.65 -9.64 -13.01
N PHE A 102 -18.69 -10.18 -12.36
CA PHE A 102 -19.94 -9.44 -12.17
C PHE A 102 -19.80 -8.21 -11.27
N TYR A 103 -18.73 -8.10 -10.47
CA TYR A 103 -18.44 -6.88 -9.69
C TYR A 103 -17.98 -5.72 -10.56
N SER A 104 -17.37 -5.97 -11.73
CA SER A 104 -16.89 -4.91 -12.62
C SER A 104 -17.98 -4.30 -13.49
N LEU A 105 -19.24 -4.68 -13.30
CA LEU A 105 -20.35 -4.01 -13.99
C LEU A 105 -20.57 -2.61 -13.40
N TRP A 106 -20.58 -1.60 -14.27
CA TRP A 106 -20.88 -0.21 -13.93
C TRP A 106 -21.47 0.54 -15.14
N GLY A 107 -21.84 1.80 -14.95
CA GLY A 107 -22.30 2.69 -16.02
C GLY A 107 -23.76 2.49 -16.44
N THR A 108 -24.05 2.70 -17.73
CA THR A 108 -25.43 2.78 -18.26
C THR A 108 -26.23 1.46 -18.20
N ILE A 109 -25.55 0.35 -17.87
CA ILE A 109 -26.22 -0.92 -17.59
C ILE A 109 -27.16 -0.81 -16.39
N PHE A 110 -26.87 0.06 -15.41
CA PHE A 110 -27.76 0.34 -14.29
C PHE A 110 -28.71 1.50 -14.60
N PRO A 111 -29.95 1.48 -14.08
CA PRO A 111 -30.86 2.60 -14.23
C PRO A 111 -30.29 3.85 -13.54
N SER A 112 -30.71 5.04 -13.98
CA SER A 112 -30.40 6.31 -13.29
C SER A 112 -31.25 6.45 -12.02
N ASP A 113 -30.99 5.59 -11.03
CA ASP A 113 -31.76 5.47 -9.80
C ASP A 113 -30.95 5.81 -8.55
N ASP A 114 -30.05 6.78 -8.67
CA ASP A 114 -29.13 7.20 -7.61
C ASP A 114 -28.20 6.06 -7.13
N GLY A 115 -27.89 5.11 -8.03
CA GLY A 115 -27.00 3.97 -7.74
C GLY A 115 -27.65 2.86 -6.91
N ASN A 116 -28.95 2.93 -6.60
CA ASN A 116 -29.62 1.94 -5.75
C ASN A 116 -29.60 0.53 -6.35
N THR A 117 -29.88 0.38 -7.64
CA THR A 117 -29.84 -0.93 -8.31
C THR A 117 -28.41 -1.48 -8.34
N GLN A 118 -27.40 -0.64 -8.55
CA GLN A 118 -26.00 -1.05 -8.50
C GLN A 118 -25.62 -1.51 -7.08
N LYS A 119 -26.03 -0.77 -6.04
CA LYS A 119 -25.80 -1.15 -4.64
C LYS A 119 -26.45 -2.50 -4.31
N GLN A 120 -27.67 -2.74 -4.76
CA GLN A 120 -28.36 -4.02 -4.56
C GLN A 120 -27.66 -5.17 -5.30
N HIS A 121 -27.20 -4.94 -6.52
CA HIS A 121 -26.44 -5.91 -7.32
C HIS A 121 -25.14 -6.32 -6.60
N LEU A 122 -24.35 -5.32 -6.17
CA LEU A 122 -23.10 -5.56 -5.43
C LEU A 122 -23.36 -6.27 -4.09
N LEU A 123 -24.41 -5.89 -3.36
CA LEU A 123 -24.78 -6.55 -2.11
C LEU A 123 -25.16 -8.02 -2.31
N HIS A 124 -25.89 -8.33 -3.39
CA HIS A 124 -26.27 -9.71 -3.70
C HIS A 124 -25.04 -10.59 -3.99
N LEU A 125 -24.08 -10.06 -4.76
CA LEU A 125 -22.79 -10.71 -5.00
C LEU A 125 -21.99 -10.88 -3.70
N LEU A 126 -21.90 -9.82 -2.87
CA LEU A 126 -21.12 -9.83 -1.62
C LEU A 126 -21.66 -10.87 -0.64
N SER A 127 -22.99 -10.97 -0.54
CA SER A 127 -23.66 -12.00 0.26
C SER A 127 -23.30 -13.42 -0.20
N GLY A 128 -23.09 -13.62 -1.50
CA GLY A 128 -22.75 -14.92 -2.09
C GLY A 128 -21.30 -15.36 -1.89
N ILE A 129 -20.37 -14.43 -1.69
CA ILE A 129 -18.95 -14.73 -1.51
C ILE A 129 -18.44 -14.51 -0.09
N ILE A 130 -19.30 -14.06 0.84
CA ILE A 130 -18.86 -13.66 2.19
C ILE A 130 -18.08 -14.78 2.89
N ALA A 131 -18.49 -16.04 2.74
CA ALA A 131 -17.83 -17.21 3.33
C ALA A 131 -16.45 -17.53 2.72
N TRP A 132 -16.03 -16.81 1.67
CA TRP A 132 -14.68 -16.93 1.10
C TRP A 132 -13.65 -16.11 1.87
N ILE A 133 -14.10 -15.07 2.58
CA ILE A 133 -13.24 -14.04 3.19
C ILE A 133 -13.58 -13.76 4.66
N ASP A 134 -14.76 -14.17 5.13
CA ASP A 134 -15.26 -13.85 6.47
C ASP A 134 -15.62 -15.13 7.28
N PRO A 135 -15.16 -15.27 8.54
CA PRO A 135 -14.26 -14.37 9.27
C PRO A 135 -12.78 -14.56 8.85
N PRO A 136 -11.99 -13.47 8.68
CA PRO A 136 -10.65 -13.54 8.10
C PRO A 136 -9.67 -14.50 8.80
N ASP A 137 -9.66 -14.52 10.13
CA ASP A 137 -8.76 -15.34 10.95
C ASP A 137 -9.00 -16.84 10.78
N VAL A 138 -10.26 -17.23 10.61
CA VAL A 138 -10.64 -18.62 10.35
C VAL A 138 -10.23 -19.02 8.93
N VAL A 139 -10.40 -18.13 7.96
CA VAL A 139 -10.02 -18.40 6.57
C VAL A 139 -8.51 -18.49 6.43
N SER A 140 -7.74 -17.54 6.98
CA SER A 140 -6.27 -17.55 6.96
C SER A 140 -5.72 -18.82 7.62
N THR A 141 -6.24 -19.17 8.79
CA THR A 141 -5.86 -20.39 9.52
C THR A 141 -6.16 -21.65 8.69
N ALA A 142 -7.29 -21.69 7.97
CA ALA A 142 -7.59 -22.83 7.11
C ALA A 142 -6.59 -22.96 5.95
N ILE A 143 -6.17 -21.84 5.34
CA ILE A 143 -5.18 -21.83 4.26
C ILE A 143 -3.82 -22.32 4.77
N VAL A 144 -3.37 -21.81 5.91
CA VAL A 144 -2.12 -22.26 6.58
C VAL A 144 -2.16 -23.76 6.88
N ASN A 145 -3.35 -24.31 7.20
CA ASN A 145 -3.55 -25.74 7.42
C ASN A 145 -3.75 -26.56 6.12
N GLY A 146 -3.48 -25.98 4.96
CA GLY A 146 -3.48 -26.67 3.66
C GLY A 146 -4.78 -26.62 2.88
N LYS A 147 -5.76 -25.77 3.27
CA LYS A 147 -6.90 -25.45 2.40
C LYS A 147 -6.42 -24.59 1.23
N SER A 148 -6.96 -24.83 0.04
CA SER A 148 -6.75 -23.96 -1.13
C SER A 148 -7.09 -22.49 -0.83
N GLU A 149 -6.19 -21.59 -1.21
CA GLU A 149 -6.27 -20.13 -1.11
C GLU A 149 -7.16 -19.50 -2.20
N SER A 150 -7.56 -20.27 -3.22
CA SER A 150 -8.23 -19.74 -4.41
C SER A 150 -9.49 -18.92 -4.09
N GLU A 151 -10.34 -19.38 -3.18
CA GLU A 151 -11.55 -18.63 -2.80
C GLU A 151 -11.21 -17.30 -2.12
N PHE A 152 -10.20 -17.30 -1.27
CA PHE A 152 -9.75 -16.11 -0.55
C PHE A 152 -9.18 -15.07 -1.52
N LEU A 153 -8.31 -15.49 -2.44
CA LEU A 153 -7.74 -14.60 -3.46
C LEU A 153 -8.82 -14.06 -4.41
N ASP A 154 -9.76 -14.89 -4.84
CA ASP A 154 -10.89 -14.45 -5.66
C ASP A 154 -11.82 -13.48 -4.90
N GLY A 155 -12.00 -13.69 -3.59
CA GLY A 155 -12.70 -12.75 -2.72
C GLY A 155 -11.99 -11.41 -2.58
N CYS A 156 -10.66 -11.39 -2.46
CA CYS A 156 -9.87 -10.16 -2.48
C CYS A 156 -10.04 -9.40 -3.81
N ARG A 157 -10.01 -10.12 -4.95
CA ARG A 157 -10.24 -9.51 -6.28
C ARG A 157 -11.65 -8.96 -6.43
N ALA A 158 -12.66 -9.63 -5.86
CA ALA A 158 -14.02 -9.11 -5.84
C ALA A 158 -14.13 -7.79 -5.07
N LEU A 159 -13.44 -7.66 -3.93
CA LEU A 159 -13.37 -6.39 -3.20
C LEU A 159 -12.67 -5.30 -4.02
N LEU A 160 -11.59 -5.63 -4.73
CA LEU A 160 -10.93 -4.69 -5.64
C LEU A 160 -11.87 -4.19 -6.73
N TYR A 161 -12.54 -5.08 -7.45
CA TYR A 161 -13.51 -4.67 -8.49
C TYR A 161 -14.69 -3.89 -7.92
N MET A 162 -15.12 -4.20 -6.70
CA MET A 162 -16.14 -3.41 -6.02
C MET A 162 -15.65 -1.99 -5.71
N ALA A 163 -14.38 -1.83 -5.30
CA ALA A 163 -13.78 -0.53 -5.05
C ALA A 163 -13.68 0.33 -6.32
N THR A 164 -13.43 -0.26 -7.50
CA THR A 164 -13.32 0.53 -8.74
C THR A 164 -14.67 1.12 -9.21
N VAL A 165 -15.79 0.59 -8.72
CA VAL A 165 -17.14 0.99 -9.14
C VAL A 165 -17.96 1.65 -8.03
N THR A 166 -17.36 1.91 -6.86
CA THR A 166 -18.03 2.51 -5.70
C THR A 166 -17.21 3.65 -5.09
N THR A 167 -17.88 4.52 -4.33
CA THR A 167 -17.18 5.47 -3.45
C THR A 167 -16.86 4.80 -2.12
N VAL A 168 -15.88 5.32 -1.37
CA VAL A 168 -15.50 4.82 -0.03
C VAL A 168 -16.71 4.64 0.91
N LEU A 169 -17.65 5.59 0.87
CA LEU A 169 -18.86 5.55 1.70
C LEU A 169 -19.78 4.40 1.29
N VAL A 170 -20.07 4.27 0.00
CA VAL A 170 -20.93 3.18 -0.52
C VAL A 170 -20.26 1.83 -0.29
N PHE A 171 -18.95 1.75 -0.51
CA PHE A 171 -18.15 0.57 -0.26
C PHE A 171 -18.32 0.09 1.19
N ASP A 172 -18.14 0.98 2.17
CA ASP A 172 -18.26 0.63 3.59
C ASP A 172 -19.69 0.20 3.98
N GLU A 173 -20.71 0.88 3.45
CA GLU A 173 -22.12 0.60 3.75
C GLU A 173 -22.62 -0.76 3.25
N LEU A 174 -22.05 -1.31 2.18
CA LEU A 174 -22.54 -2.55 1.56
C LEU A 174 -22.63 -3.68 2.58
N LEU A 175 -21.55 -3.96 3.31
CA LEU A 175 -21.53 -5.06 4.28
C LEU A 175 -22.37 -4.77 5.54
N LYS A 176 -22.53 -3.50 5.94
CA LYS A 176 -23.35 -3.10 7.10
C LYS A 176 -24.82 -3.52 6.98
N SER A 177 -25.29 -3.73 5.76
CA SER A 177 -26.65 -4.20 5.51
C SER A 177 -26.89 -5.67 5.92
N ILE A 178 -25.83 -6.47 6.05
CA ILE A 178 -25.90 -7.91 6.35
C ILE A 178 -25.00 -8.33 7.54
N ARG A 179 -24.10 -7.45 8.01
CA ARG A 179 -23.18 -7.68 9.13
C ARG A 179 -23.14 -6.47 10.07
N PRO A 180 -22.67 -6.63 11.32
CA PRO A 180 -22.56 -5.52 12.28
C PRO A 180 -21.35 -4.59 12.03
N TYR A 181 -20.55 -4.83 10.99
CA TYR A 181 -19.38 -4.03 10.61
C TYR A 181 -19.41 -3.73 9.12
N GLY A 182 -18.72 -2.66 8.73
CA GLY A 182 -18.60 -2.24 7.34
C GLY A 182 -17.54 -2.98 6.55
N THR A 183 -17.58 -2.79 5.23
CA THR A 183 -16.64 -3.43 4.32
C THR A 183 -15.21 -2.92 4.52
N LEU A 184 -15.00 -1.67 4.95
CA LEU A 184 -13.65 -1.18 5.27
C LEU A 184 -13.04 -1.91 6.46
N SER A 185 -13.86 -2.24 7.46
CA SER A 185 -13.41 -3.04 8.61
C SER A 185 -13.05 -4.47 8.19
N LEU A 186 -13.83 -5.08 7.29
CA LEU A 186 -13.49 -6.39 6.71
C LEU A 186 -12.18 -6.31 5.89
N LEU A 187 -12.04 -5.31 5.04
CA LEU A 187 -10.83 -5.08 4.23
C LEU A 187 -9.59 -4.92 5.11
N SER A 188 -9.70 -4.15 6.19
CA SER A 188 -8.63 -4.02 7.19
C SER A 188 -8.31 -5.35 7.87
N ALA A 189 -9.32 -6.11 8.28
CA ALA A 189 -9.12 -7.39 8.97
C ALA A 189 -8.45 -8.44 8.05
N LEU A 190 -8.83 -8.49 6.77
CA LEU A 190 -8.20 -9.33 5.76
C LEU A 190 -6.71 -8.99 5.61
N MET A 191 -6.40 -7.70 5.44
CA MET A 191 -5.02 -7.25 5.31
C MET A 191 -4.21 -7.52 6.59
N CYS A 192 -4.81 -7.42 7.78
CA CYS A 192 -4.16 -7.78 9.03
C CYS A 192 -3.77 -9.26 9.08
N GLU A 193 -4.64 -10.17 8.65
CA GLU A 193 -4.32 -11.61 8.59
C GLU A 193 -3.21 -11.91 7.58
N VAL A 194 -3.24 -11.23 6.43
CA VAL A 194 -2.17 -11.32 5.41
C VAL A 194 -0.83 -10.85 6.00
N ILE A 195 -0.79 -9.73 6.71
CA ILE A 195 0.44 -9.21 7.32
C ILE A 195 0.95 -10.17 8.41
N LYS A 196 0.06 -10.73 9.24
CA LYS A 196 0.45 -11.72 10.26
C LYS A 196 1.10 -12.95 9.65
N ASP A 197 0.56 -13.45 8.54
CA ASP A 197 1.15 -14.58 7.80
C ASP A 197 2.53 -14.22 7.24
N LEU A 198 2.67 -13.05 6.60
CA LEU A 198 3.96 -12.54 6.09
C LEU A 198 5.00 -12.37 7.20
N MET A 199 4.59 -11.95 8.40
CA MET A 199 5.48 -11.84 9.56
C MET A 199 5.90 -13.19 10.13
N ALA A 200 5.09 -14.23 9.97
CA ALA A 200 5.37 -15.57 10.48
C ALA A 200 6.20 -16.42 9.49
N ASN A 201 5.96 -16.21 8.18
CA ASN A 201 6.54 -16.99 7.10
C ASN A 201 7.58 -16.14 6.33
N HIS A 202 8.85 -16.27 6.70
CA HIS A 202 9.97 -15.63 5.99
C HIS A 202 10.50 -16.53 4.87
N THR A 203 9.66 -16.80 3.86
CA THR A 203 10.08 -17.54 2.66
C THR A 203 10.31 -16.59 1.50
N GLU A 204 11.36 -16.84 0.70
CA GLU A 204 11.60 -16.13 -0.56
C GLU A 204 10.62 -16.54 -1.67
N GLU A 205 9.95 -17.69 -1.50
CA GLU A 205 8.90 -18.14 -2.42
C GLU A 205 7.62 -17.32 -2.24
N GLU A 206 7.01 -16.95 -3.38
CA GLU A 206 5.74 -16.23 -3.43
C GLU A 206 4.63 -17.09 -2.83
N THR A 207 4.13 -16.69 -1.66
CA THR A 207 3.01 -17.34 -0.99
C THR A 207 1.69 -16.64 -1.33
N TRP A 208 0.57 -17.27 -0.94
CA TRP A 208 -0.77 -16.67 -1.07
C TRP A 208 -0.86 -15.28 -0.42
N SER A 209 -0.11 -15.03 0.66
CA SER A 209 -0.15 -13.77 1.40
C SER A 209 0.57 -12.64 0.65
N TRP A 210 1.57 -12.93 -0.17
CA TRP A 210 2.17 -11.93 -1.09
C TRP A 210 1.15 -11.46 -2.13
N VAL A 211 0.49 -12.39 -2.81
CA VAL A 211 -0.53 -12.09 -3.83
C VAL A 211 -1.71 -11.34 -3.22
N ALA A 212 -2.18 -11.78 -2.04
CA ALA A 212 -3.28 -11.13 -1.35
C ALA A 212 -2.92 -9.71 -0.90
N ARG A 213 -1.71 -9.48 -0.39
CA ARG A 213 -1.23 -8.16 0.04
C ARG A 213 -1.35 -7.15 -1.10
N ASP A 214 -0.87 -7.52 -2.29
CA ASP A 214 -0.84 -6.61 -3.43
C ASP A 214 -2.27 -6.28 -3.91
N ILE A 215 -3.16 -7.28 -4.01
CA ILE A 215 -4.58 -7.06 -4.37
C ILE A 215 -5.30 -6.16 -3.35
N LEU A 216 -5.07 -6.39 -2.05
CA LEU A 216 -5.71 -5.62 -0.99
C LEU A 216 -5.14 -4.20 -0.91
N LEU A 217 -3.85 -4.01 -1.18
CA LEU A 217 -3.25 -2.67 -1.32
C LEU A 217 -3.82 -1.92 -2.51
N ASP A 218 -3.97 -2.56 -3.67
CA ASP A 218 -4.64 -1.95 -4.82
C ASP A 218 -6.07 -1.54 -4.48
N THR A 219 -6.76 -2.34 -3.64
CA THR A 219 -8.12 -2.01 -3.16
C THR A 219 -8.11 -0.75 -2.29
N TRP A 220 -7.19 -0.66 -1.33
CA TRP A 220 -7.02 0.54 -0.50
C TRP A 220 -6.64 1.77 -1.33
N THR A 221 -5.70 1.63 -2.27
CA THR A 221 -5.26 2.73 -3.15
C THR A 221 -6.40 3.20 -4.04
N THR A 222 -7.19 2.29 -4.60
CA THR A 222 -8.38 2.62 -5.41
C THR A 222 -9.42 3.40 -4.61
N LEU A 223 -9.65 3.01 -3.35
CA LEU A 223 -10.61 3.68 -2.48
C LEU A 223 -10.12 5.06 -2.03
N LEU A 224 -8.83 5.18 -1.70
CA LEU A 224 -8.27 6.38 -1.06
C LEU A 224 -7.77 7.42 -2.07
N THR A 225 -7.61 7.06 -3.35
CA THR A 225 -7.20 8.00 -4.40
C THR A 225 -8.45 8.63 -5.06
N PRO A 226 -8.59 9.96 -5.07
CA PRO A 226 -9.74 10.62 -5.71
C PRO A 226 -9.77 10.34 -7.22
N LEU A 227 -10.92 9.92 -7.75
CA LEU A 227 -11.09 9.60 -9.18
C LEU A 227 -10.90 10.79 -10.14
N ASP A 228 -11.11 12.04 -9.68
CA ASP A 228 -11.24 13.19 -10.58
C ASP A 228 -10.30 14.38 -10.29
N GLY A 229 -9.34 14.25 -9.36
CA GLY A 229 -8.46 15.39 -8.95
C GLY A 229 -9.22 16.58 -8.32
N SER A 230 -10.54 16.58 -8.37
CA SER A 230 -11.42 17.41 -7.55
C SER A 230 -11.30 16.95 -6.12
N ILE A 231 -11.20 17.92 -5.22
CA ILE A 231 -11.13 17.77 -3.77
C ILE A 231 -12.45 17.14 -3.27
N SER A 232 -12.61 15.84 -3.49
CA SER A 232 -13.67 15.05 -2.88
C SER A 232 -13.17 14.68 -1.50
N HIS A 233 -13.51 15.50 -0.51
CA HIS A 233 -13.39 15.15 0.90
C HIS A 233 -14.37 14.01 1.21
N ALA A 234 -14.08 12.82 0.70
CA ALA A 234 -14.73 11.61 1.15
C ALA A 234 -14.30 11.42 2.61
N VAL A 235 -15.13 11.91 3.53
CA VAL A 235 -14.93 11.71 4.97
C VAL A 235 -15.01 10.22 5.22
N ILE A 236 -13.88 9.61 5.52
CA ILE A 236 -13.81 8.21 5.88
C ILE A 236 -14.65 8.03 7.16
N PRO A 237 -15.56 7.04 7.21
CA PRO A 237 -16.35 6.77 8.41
C PRO A 237 -15.45 6.54 9.63
N SER A 238 -15.91 6.87 10.83
CA SER A 238 -15.11 6.73 12.06
C SER A 238 -14.59 5.30 12.30
N GLU A 239 -15.40 4.29 11.94
CA GLU A 239 -14.98 2.89 11.98
C GLU A 239 -13.86 2.59 10.97
N GLY A 240 -13.92 3.22 9.79
CA GLY A 240 -12.87 3.15 8.77
C GLY A 240 -11.57 3.82 9.23
N ILE A 241 -11.64 4.96 9.94
CA ILE A 241 -10.47 5.58 10.57
C ILE A 241 -9.85 4.64 11.61
N GLY A 242 -10.69 4.03 12.46
CA GLY A 242 -10.24 3.03 13.44
C GLY A 242 -9.53 1.85 12.77
N ALA A 243 -10.15 1.29 11.74
CA ALA A 243 -9.62 0.18 10.96
C ALA A 243 -8.27 0.52 10.29
N ALA A 244 -8.19 1.64 9.58
CA ALA A 244 -6.96 2.10 8.93
C ALA A 244 -5.83 2.35 9.94
N SER A 245 -6.14 2.96 11.09
CA SER A 245 -5.14 3.20 12.15
C SER A 245 -4.56 1.91 12.73
N HIS A 246 -5.41 0.91 12.98
CA HIS A 246 -4.99 -0.38 13.51
C HIS A 246 -4.15 -1.14 12.47
N LEU A 247 -4.60 -1.15 11.22
CA LEU A 247 -3.87 -1.75 10.12
C LEU A 247 -2.50 -1.10 9.93
N PHE A 248 -2.43 0.23 9.91
CA PHE A 248 -1.16 0.94 9.76
C PHE A 248 -0.17 0.62 10.90
N ALA A 249 -0.65 0.51 12.14
CA ALA A 249 0.20 0.11 13.25
C ALA A 249 0.83 -1.28 13.05
N LEU A 250 0.05 -2.24 12.54
CA LEU A 250 0.53 -3.59 12.24
C LEU A 250 1.50 -3.62 11.04
N ILE A 251 1.24 -2.81 10.01
CA ILE A 251 2.16 -2.63 8.86
C ILE A 251 3.50 -2.13 9.37
N VAL A 252 3.52 -1.06 10.18
CA VAL A 252 4.77 -0.51 10.71
C VAL A 252 5.48 -1.56 11.57
N GLU A 253 4.78 -2.27 12.45
CA GLU A 253 5.38 -3.35 13.24
C GLU A 253 6.04 -4.42 12.35
N SER A 254 5.38 -4.80 11.26
CA SER A 254 5.90 -5.78 10.29
C SER A 254 7.17 -5.29 9.61
N GLU A 255 7.17 -4.05 9.09
CA GLU A 255 8.33 -3.47 8.41
C GLU A 255 9.52 -3.28 9.37
N LEU A 256 9.27 -2.88 10.62
CA LEU A 256 10.33 -2.76 11.62
C LEU A 256 10.89 -4.12 12.04
N ARG A 257 10.04 -5.14 12.17
CA ARG A 257 10.50 -6.51 12.44
C ARG A 257 11.36 -7.03 11.29
N ALA A 258 10.92 -6.85 10.05
CA ALA A 258 11.68 -7.25 8.87
C ALA A 258 13.03 -6.52 8.78
N ALA A 259 13.07 -5.21 9.04
CA ALA A 259 14.31 -4.43 9.10
C ALA A 259 15.26 -4.94 10.20
N SER A 260 14.73 -5.21 11.40
CA SER A 260 15.53 -5.74 12.51
C SER A 260 16.09 -7.15 12.26
N ALA A 261 15.32 -7.99 11.57
CA ALA A 261 15.69 -9.37 11.27
C ALA A 261 16.75 -9.45 10.16
N SER A 262 16.66 -8.57 9.17
CA SER A 262 17.63 -8.47 8.06
C SER A 262 18.88 -7.65 8.39
N ALA A 263 18.97 -7.09 9.61
CA ALA A 263 20.03 -6.15 10.00
C ALA A 263 21.46 -6.72 9.91
N PHE A 264 21.60 -8.05 9.90
CA PHE A 264 22.89 -8.75 9.81
C PHE A 264 23.04 -9.60 8.53
N ASN A 265 22.11 -9.48 7.57
CA ASN A 265 22.18 -10.22 6.31
C ASN A 265 23.04 -9.45 5.29
N ASP A 266 24.17 -10.04 4.90
CA ASP A 266 25.17 -9.48 3.96
C ASP A 266 24.97 -9.96 2.50
N GLU A 267 23.78 -10.43 2.12
CA GLU A 267 23.54 -10.98 0.78
C GLU A 267 23.47 -9.87 -0.28
N ASN A 268 24.63 -9.64 -0.89
CA ASN A 268 24.92 -8.58 -1.86
C ASN A 268 24.57 -9.03 -3.28
N GLU A 269 23.30 -8.89 -3.70
CA GLU A 269 22.90 -9.06 -5.10
C GLU A 269 22.51 -7.72 -5.72
N THR A 270 23.41 -7.16 -6.52
CA THR A 270 23.40 -5.74 -6.93
C THR A 270 22.38 -5.42 -8.03
N ASP A 271 22.07 -6.38 -8.92
CA ASP A 271 21.12 -6.18 -10.03
C ASP A 271 19.65 -6.37 -9.62
N TYR A 272 19.39 -7.05 -8.49
CA TYR A 272 18.06 -7.17 -7.88
C TYR A 272 17.66 -5.92 -7.09
N LEU A 273 18.63 -5.06 -6.76
CA LEU A 273 18.46 -3.97 -5.81
C LEU A 273 17.53 -2.86 -6.35
N GLN A 274 17.66 -2.44 -7.62
CA GLN A 274 16.90 -1.30 -8.14
C GLN A 274 15.41 -1.63 -8.34
N ALA A 275 15.08 -2.80 -8.86
CA ALA A 275 13.69 -3.25 -9.01
C ALA A 275 13.04 -3.47 -7.63
N SER A 276 13.81 -3.96 -6.65
CA SER A 276 13.37 -4.11 -5.26
C SER A 276 13.11 -2.76 -4.58
N ILE A 277 13.96 -1.75 -4.82
CA ILE A 277 13.77 -0.38 -4.31
C ILE A 277 12.50 0.24 -4.88
N ALA A 278 12.29 0.18 -6.20
CA ALA A 278 11.09 0.75 -6.83
C ALA A 278 9.80 0.06 -6.33
N ALA A 279 9.81 -1.27 -6.19
CA ALA A 279 8.68 -2.02 -5.65
C ALA A 279 8.42 -1.67 -4.16
N MET A 280 9.49 -1.47 -3.38
CA MET A 280 9.37 -1.02 -2.00
C MET A 280 8.77 0.38 -1.91
N ASP A 281 9.18 1.30 -2.78
CA ASP A 281 8.68 2.67 -2.85
C ASP A 281 7.18 2.71 -3.19
N GLU A 282 6.74 2.01 -4.24
CA GLU A 282 5.32 1.86 -4.61
C GLU A 282 4.48 1.31 -3.45
N ARG A 283 5.02 0.33 -2.71
CA ARG A 283 4.37 -0.26 -1.54
C ARG A 283 4.27 0.74 -0.38
N LEU A 284 5.33 1.49 -0.08
CA LEU A 284 5.32 2.51 0.97
C LEU A 284 4.38 3.67 0.63
N SER A 285 4.28 4.05 -0.64
CA SER A 285 3.29 5.01 -1.14
C SER A 285 1.85 4.53 -0.87
N SER A 286 1.55 3.24 -1.10
CA SER A 286 0.25 2.65 -0.77
C SER A 286 -0.03 2.62 0.74
N TYR A 287 0.96 2.26 1.57
CA TYR A 287 0.84 2.32 3.02
C TYR A 287 0.61 3.73 3.55
N ALA A 288 1.20 4.74 2.91
CA ALA A 288 1.00 6.14 3.27
C ALA A 288 -0.44 6.61 3.06
N LEU A 289 -1.14 6.13 2.03
CA LEU A 289 -2.57 6.40 1.86
C LEU A 289 -3.38 5.90 3.05
N ILE A 290 -3.13 4.66 3.49
CA ILE A 290 -3.77 4.07 4.69
C ILE A 290 -3.42 4.88 5.94
N ALA A 291 -2.18 5.34 6.07
CA ALA A 291 -1.77 6.17 7.19
C ALA A 291 -2.52 7.51 7.22
N ARG A 292 -2.66 8.15 6.05
CA ARG A 292 -3.31 9.44 5.86
C ARG A 292 -4.82 9.35 6.09
N ALA A 293 -5.43 8.21 5.79
CA ALA A 293 -6.83 7.92 6.14
C ALA A 293 -7.11 8.03 7.67
N ALA A 294 -6.08 7.89 8.50
CA ALA A 294 -6.18 8.03 9.96
C ALA A 294 -5.07 8.93 10.54
N ILE A 295 -4.76 10.03 9.85
CA ILE A 295 -3.58 10.87 10.14
C ILE A 295 -3.54 11.43 11.57
N ASN A 296 -4.70 11.69 12.19
CA ASN A 296 -4.81 12.11 13.59
C ASN A 296 -4.31 11.07 14.59
N VAL A 297 -4.32 9.79 14.22
CA VAL A 297 -3.85 8.68 15.06
C VAL A 297 -2.44 8.25 14.65
N THR A 298 -2.17 8.20 13.35
CA THR A 298 -0.92 7.65 12.81
C THR A 298 0.28 8.57 13.01
N VAL A 299 0.12 9.90 12.91
CA VAL A 299 1.23 10.84 13.19
C VAL A 299 1.68 10.78 14.66
N PRO A 300 0.79 10.87 15.66
CA PRO A 300 1.19 10.66 17.06
C PRO A 300 1.85 9.30 17.33
N PHE A 301 1.39 8.24 16.64
CA PHE A 301 2.02 6.92 16.72
C PHE A 301 3.46 6.94 16.21
N LEU A 302 3.73 7.57 15.06
CA LEU A 302 5.09 7.72 14.52
C LEU A 302 5.99 8.55 15.44
N ILE A 303 5.49 9.63 16.03
CA ILE A 303 6.23 10.44 17.02
C ILE A 303 6.69 9.58 18.19
N ARG A 304 5.80 8.72 18.71
CA ARG A 304 6.11 7.81 19.80
C ARG A 304 7.21 6.83 19.40
N LEU A 305 7.10 6.22 18.22
CA LEU A 305 8.10 5.25 17.73
C LEU A 305 9.49 5.88 17.57
N PHE A 306 9.59 7.07 16.95
CA PHE A 306 10.88 7.76 16.86
C PHE A 306 11.46 8.09 18.24
N SER A 307 10.62 8.57 19.17
CA SER A 307 11.06 8.87 20.54
C SER A 307 11.61 7.63 21.23
N GLU A 308 10.96 6.48 21.09
CA GLU A 308 11.40 5.19 21.62
C GLU A 308 12.73 4.73 21.00
N LYS A 309 12.88 4.81 19.67
CA LYS A 309 14.11 4.40 18.98
C LYS A 309 15.28 5.34 19.30
N PHE A 310 15.04 6.64 19.34
CA PHE A 310 16.04 7.62 19.76
C PHE A 310 16.48 7.37 21.20
N ALA A 311 15.54 7.13 22.13
CA ALA A 311 15.89 6.79 23.52
C ALA A 311 16.75 5.52 23.61
N ARG A 312 16.41 4.47 22.85
CA ARG A 312 17.19 3.23 22.77
C ARG A 312 18.62 3.47 22.27
N LEU A 313 18.81 4.27 21.21
CA LEU A 313 20.14 4.64 20.73
C LEU A 313 20.97 5.38 21.78
N GLN A 314 20.35 6.32 22.51
CA GLN A 314 21.07 7.10 23.52
C GLN A 314 21.44 6.27 24.75
N GLN A 315 20.58 5.34 25.17
CA GLN A 315 20.83 4.44 26.30
C GLN A 315 21.87 3.36 25.97
N GLY A 316 21.94 2.92 24.71
CA GLY A 316 22.84 1.88 24.24
C GLY A 316 24.30 2.31 24.00
N ARG A 317 24.64 3.60 24.22
CA ARG A 317 25.98 4.17 23.96
C ARG A 317 27.10 3.31 24.57
N GLY A 318 27.79 2.54 23.73
CA GLY A 318 28.96 1.74 24.07
C GLY A 318 28.69 0.39 24.75
N PHE A 319 27.43 0.02 25.00
CA PHE A 319 27.08 -1.23 25.73
C PHE A 319 26.22 -2.21 24.92
N SER A 320 25.50 -1.74 23.90
CA SER A 320 24.65 -2.58 23.05
C SER A 320 24.89 -2.26 21.58
N ASP A 321 24.92 -3.28 20.74
CA ASP A 321 25.01 -3.12 19.29
C ASP A 321 23.78 -2.34 18.76
N PRO A 322 23.97 -1.13 18.16
CA PRO A 322 22.86 -0.32 17.69
C PRO A 322 22.27 -0.82 16.36
N THR A 323 22.89 -1.78 15.67
CA THR A 323 22.61 -2.15 14.28
C THR A 323 21.12 -2.37 13.99
N GLN A 324 20.44 -3.22 14.79
CA GLN A 324 18.99 -3.43 14.62
C GLN A 324 18.17 -2.16 14.81
N THR A 325 18.53 -1.32 15.77
CA THR A 325 17.81 -0.05 16.03
C THR A 325 18.03 0.94 14.89
N LEU A 326 19.20 0.92 14.24
CA LEU A 326 19.50 1.76 13.08
C LEU A 326 18.70 1.32 11.84
N GLU A 327 18.55 0.01 11.62
CA GLU A 327 17.71 -0.53 10.54
C GLU A 327 16.21 -0.25 10.76
N GLU A 328 15.74 -0.36 12.01
CA GLU A 328 14.39 0.10 12.38
C GLU A 328 14.21 1.60 12.10
N LEU A 329 15.20 2.44 12.41
CA LEU A 329 15.15 3.88 12.13
C LEU A 329 15.20 4.20 10.64
N TYR A 330 15.99 3.45 9.85
CA TYR A 330 16.00 3.53 8.40
C TYR A 330 14.59 3.29 7.84
N SER A 331 13.95 2.19 8.24
CA SER A 331 12.58 1.86 7.81
C SER A 331 11.55 2.92 8.27
N LEU A 332 11.64 3.40 9.52
CA LEU A 332 10.78 4.46 10.03
C LEU A 332 10.91 5.77 9.26
N LEU A 333 12.12 6.16 8.85
CA LEU A 333 12.36 7.36 8.03
C LEU A 333 11.67 7.24 6.67
N LEU A 334 11.79 6.08 6.01
CA LEU A 334 11.14 5.84 4.73
C LEU A 334 9.61 5.87 4.84
N ILE A 335 9.05 5.13 5.80
CA ILE A 335 7.60 5.13 6.06
C ILE A 335 7.12 6.56 6.33
N THR A 336 7.80 7.27 7.21
CA THR A 336 7.37 8.61 7.62
C THR A 336 7.45 9.62 6.49
N GLY A 337 8.51 9.58 5.67
CA GLY A 337 8.64 10.44 4.50
C GLY A 337 7.47 10.27 3.53
N HIS A 338 7.05 9.03 3.26
CA HIS A 338 5.85 8.76 2.45
C HIS A 338 4.57 9.26 3.11
N VAL A 339 4.40 9.09 4.42
CA VAL A 339 3.18 9.55 5.13
C VAL A 339 3.02 11.07 5.04
N ILE A 340 4.10 11.83 5.22
CA ILE A 340 4.02 13.29 5.36
C ILE A 340 4.19 14.06 4.04
N ALA A 341 4.72 13.45 2.98
CA ALA A 341 4.99 14.14 1.72
C ALA A 341 4.80 13.22 0.51
N ASP A 342 4.26 13.78 -0.57
CA ASP A 342 4.14 13.12 -1.86
C ASP A 342 5.44 13.19 -2.67
N GLU A 343 5.52 12.41 -3.73
CA GLU A 343 6.63 12.47 -4.67
C GLU A 343 6.57 13.78 -5.47
N GLY A 344 7.70 14.50 -5.55
CA GLY A 344 7.82 15.72 -6.34
C GLY A 344 8.22 15.48 -7.80
N GLN A 345 7.88 14.33 -8.39
CA GLN A 345 8.25 14.01 -9.76
C GLN A 345 7.30 14.70 -10.75
N GLY A 346 7.82 15.71 -11.46
CA GLY A 346 7.11 16.42 -12.53
C GLY A 346 6.32 17.66 -12.10
N GLU A 347 5.91 17.77 -10.84
CA GLU A 347 5.19 18.91 -10.28
C GLU A 347 5.71 19.29 -8.89
N THR A 348 5.39 20.52 -8.42
CA THR A 348 5.71 20.94 -7.05
C THR A 348 4.79 20.19 -6.08
N PRO A 349 5.32 19.36 -5.18
CA PRO A 349 4.48 18.61 -4.25
C PRO A 349 3.81 19.57 -3.24
N LEU A 350 2.54 19.32 -2.96
CA LEU A 350 1.78 20.05 -1.95
C LEU A 350 1.73 19.25 -0.65
N VAL A 351 1.41 19.94 0.45
CA VAL A 351 1.13 19.26 1.72
C VAL A 351 -0.04 18.30 1.52
N PRO A 352 0.07 17.00 1.89
CA PRO A 352 -1.03 16.05 1.73
C PRO A 352 -2.33 16.55 2.38
N ASP A 353 -3.44 16.43 1.66
CA ASP A 353 -4.76 16.92 2.07
C ASP A 353 -5.16 16.46 3.47
N ALA A 354 -4.92 15.19 3.80
CA ALA A 354 -5.24 14.65 5.12
C ALA A 354 -4.61 15.47 6.26
N ILE A 355 -3.35 15.89 6.09
CA ILE A 355 -2.66 16.73 7.07
C ILE A 355 -3.35 18.10 7.14
N GLN A 356 -3.71 18.66 5.97
CA GLN A 356 -4.38 19.96 5.88
C GLN A 356 -5.69 20.01 6.65
N PHE A 357 -6.57 19.01 6.47
CA PHE A 357 -7.90 19.00 7.07
C PHE A 357 -7.89 18.59 8.54
N GLN A 358 -7.10 17.57 8.89
CA GLN A 358 -7.22 16.94 10.20
C GLN A 358 -6.66 17.79 11.35
N PHE A 359 -5.73 18.71 11.06
CA PHE A 359 -5.07 19.55 12.04
C PHE A 359 -5.45 21.04 11.93
N MET A 360 -6.54 21.38 11.25
CA MET A 360 -6.99 22.77 11.05
C MET A 360 -7.18 23.55 12.36
N ASP A 361 -7.54 22.89 13.45
CA ASP A 361 -7.79 23.52 14.75
C ASP A 361 -6.52 23.77 15.59
N VAL A 362 -5.35 23.30 15.12
CA VAL A 362 -4.07 23.49 15.83
C VAL A 362 -3.47 24.84 15.45
N MET A 363 -3.53 25.79 16.40
CA MET A 363 -3.15 27.19 16.17
C MET A 363 -1.70 27.51 16.54
N GLU A 364 -1.04 26.64 17.29
CA GLU A 364 0.32 26.83 17.79
C GLU A 364 1.28 25.86 17.08
N THR A 365 2.35 26.39 16.48
CA THR A 365 3.31 25.62 15.67
C THR A 365 4.02 24.54 16.49
N ASP A 366 4.36 24.80 17.74
CA ASP A 366 5.01 23.85 18.65
C ASP A 366 4.08 22.72 19.14
N LYS A 367 2.77 22.87 18.95
CA LYS A 367 1.76 21.84 19.24
C LYS A 367 1.34 21.04 18.00
N HIS A 368 1.76 21.45 16.80
CA HIS A 368 1.36 20.77 15.56
C HIS A 368 2.06 19.40 15.43
N PRO A 369 1.32 18.27 15.38
CA PRO A 369 1.94 16.93 15.42
C PRO A 369 2.95 16.68 14.30
N VAL A 370 2.65 17.14 13.07
CA VAL A 370 3.59 17.00 11.95
C VAL A 370 4.85 17.83 12.15
N VAL A 371 4.74 19.02 12.77
CA VAL A 371 5.91 19.87 13.06
C VAL A 371 6.77 19.23 14.15
N ILE A 372 6.14 18.66 15.19
CA ILE A 372 6.84 17.91 16.24
C ILE A 372 7.59 16.72 15.64
N LEU A 373 6.93 15.95 14.78
CA LEU A 373 7.52 14.79 14.10
C LEU A 373 8.72 15.20 13.24
N CYS A 374 8.53 16.14 12.30
CA CYS A 374 9.60 16.62 11.42
C CYS A 374 10.75 17.23 12.21
N GLY A 375 10.44 18.08 13.20
CA GLY A 375 11.44 18.71 14.06
C GLY A 375 12.25 17.69 14.85
N SER A 376 11.65 16.57 15.28
CA SER A 376 12.38 15.48 15.95
C SER A 376 13.36 14.78 15.01
N ILE A 377 12.97 14.55 13.76
CA ILE A 377 13.82 13.92 12.73
C ILE A 377 14.95 14.86 12.32
N ILE A 378 14.66 16.15 12.09
CA ILE A 378 15.67 17.16 11.73
C ILE A 378 16.71 17.31 12.85
N LYS A 379 16.28 17.35 14.13
CA LYS A 379 17.19 17.37 15.28
C LYS A 379 18.04 16.10 15.40
N PHE A 380 17.48 14.94 15.01
CA PHE A 380 18.27 13.72 14.94
C PHE A 380 19.31 13.79 13.82
N ALA A 381 18.91 14.24 12.62
CA ALA A 381 19.80 14.41 11.48
C ALA A 381 20.94 15.41 11.77
N GLU A 382 20.67 16.48 12.52
CA GLU A 382 21.69 17.45 12.98
C GLU A 382 22.84 16.77 13.76
N GLN A 383 22.57 15.69 14.49
CA GLN A 383 23.60 14.97 15.25
C GLN A 383 24.66 14.35 14.33
N SER A 384 24.37 14.11 13.04
CA SER A 384 25.35 13.64 12.05
C SER A 384 26.51 14.63 11.82
N LEU A 385 26.32 15.91 12.16
CA LEU A 385 27.38 16.92 12.06
C LEU A 385 28.45 16.77 13.16
N ASN A 386 28.11 16.10 14.27
CA ASN A 386 29.07 15.81 15.31
C ASN A 386 29.92 14.57 14.92
N PRO A 387 31.26 14.67 14.82
CA PRO A 387 32.10 13.57 14.36
C PRO A 387 31.99 12.29 15.20
N GLU A 388 31.86 12.41 16.53
CA GLU A 388 31.73 11.26 17.44
C GLU A 388 30.39 10.55 17.24
N MET A 389 29.30 11.33 17.18
CA MET A 389 27.96 10.80 16.93
C MET A 389 27.89 10.13 15.56
N ARG A 390 28.47 10.78 14.55
CA ARG A 390 28.55 10.26 13.18
C ARG A 390 29.25 8.91 13.11
N ALA A 391 30.42 8.80 13.73
CA ALA A 391 31.16 7.56 13.78
C ALA A 391 30.43 6.44 14.55
N SER A 392 29.53 6.80 15.48
CA SER A 392 28.82 5.83 16.33
C SER A 392 27.53 5.30 15.72
N PHE A 393 26.77 6.15 15.01
CA PHE A 393 25.37 5.84 14.65
C PHE A 393 25.02 6.09 13.18
N PHE A 394 25.74 6.96 12.48
CA PHE A 394 25.34 7.40 11.14
C PHE A 394 26.10 6.60 10.09
N SER A 395 25.67 5.37 9.85
CA SER A 395 26.15 4.54 8.74
C SER A 395 25.81 5.19 7.39
N PRO A 396 26.52 4.84 6.29
CA PRO A 396 26.17 5.32 4.95
C PRO A 396 24.69 5.11 4.61
N ARG A 397 24.17 3.91 4.89
CA ARG A 397 22.76 3.56 4.65
C ARG A 397 21.77 4.42 5.44
N LEU A 398 22.05 4.70 6.71
CA LEU A 398 21.19 5.60 7.49
C LEU A 398 21.27 7.04 6.96
N MET A 399 22.46 7.50 6.56
CA MET A 399 22.61 8.81 5.95
C MET A 399 21.86 8.92 4.63
N GLU A 400 21.78 7.85 3.83
CA GLU A 400 20.97 7.81 2.61
C GLU A 400 19.48 8.06 2.93
N ALA A 401 18.92 7.35 3.91
CA ALA A 401 17.53 7.57 4.33
C ALA A 401 17.28 8.97 4.90
N ILE A 402 18.25 9.54 5.65
CA ILE A 402 18.15 10.92 6.16
C ILE A 402 18.14 11.92 5.00
N VAL A 403 19.07 11.79 4.05
CA VAL A 403 19.15 12.69 2.90
C VAL A 403 17.92 12.55 2.02
N TRP A 404 17.46 11.32 1.77
CA TRP A 404 16.21 11.04 1.06
C TRP A 404 15.00 11.70 1.75
N PHE A 405 14.89 11.53 3.07
CA PHE A 405 13.80 12.13 3.85
C PHE A 405 13.86 13.66 3.78
N LEU A 406 15.03 14.26 3.99
CA LEU A 406 15.20 15.72 3.96
C LEU A 406 14.90 16.29 2.57
N ALA A 407 15.32 15.60 1.50
CA ALA A 407 15.01 15.99 0.13
C ALA A 407 13.48 15.98 -0.09
N ARG A 408 12.81 14.86 0.18
CA ARG A 408 11.35 14.70 0.04
C ARG A 408 10.56 15.67 0.93
N TRP A 409 11.03 15.91 2.14
CA TRP A 409 10.40 16.85 3.06
C TRP A 409 10.58 18.30 2.59
N SER A 410 11.79 18.67 2.15
CA SER A 410 12.10 20.05 1.77
C SER A 410 11.29 20.53 0.57
N THR A 411 11.03 19.66 -0.40
CA THR A 411 10.22 20.03 -1.58
C THR A 411 8.78 20.39 -1.24
N THR A 412 8.26 19.89 -0.11
CA THR A 412 6.87 20.13 0.34
C THR A 412 6.78 21.25 1.38
N TYR A 413 7.74 21.32 2.31
CA TYR A 413 7.62 22.12 3.53
C TYR A 413 8.61 23.28 3.63
N LEU A 414 9.71 23.27 2.88
CA LEU A 414 10.76 24.29 3.00
C LEU A 414 10.46 25.45 2.04
N MET A 415 10.32 26.67 2.59
CA MET A 415 10.11 27.89 1.82
C MET A 415 9.02 27.76 0.73
N PRO A 416 7.80 27.32 1.10
CA PRO A 416 6.72 27.11 0.13
C PRO A 416 6.39 28.43 -0.58
N PRO A 417 6.01 28.39 -1.88
CA PRO A 417 5.71 29.58 -2.64
C PRO A 417 4.54 30.36 -2.02
N ASP A 418 4.68 31.69 -1.96
CA ASP A 418 3.60 32.61 -1.56
C ASP A 418 2.43 32.54 -2.55
N GLU A 419 1.45 31.66 -2.31
CA GLU A 419 0.19 31.64 -3.07
C GLU A 419 -0.68 32.90 -2.83
N ASN A 420 -0.22 33.86 -2.03
CA ASN A 420 -1.04 34.94 -1.49
C ASN A 420 -1.19 36.19 -2.40
N LYS A 421 -0.99 36.07 -3.73
CA LYS A 421 -1.22 37.19 -4.68
C LYS A 421 -2.41 37.01 -5.63
N GLY A 422 -3.23 35.97 -5.45
CA GLY A 422 -4.46 35.76 -6.25
C GLY A 422 -5.75 36.09 -5.48
N SER A 423 -6.37 37.23 -5.83
CA SER A 423 -7.75 37.67 -5.53
C SER A 423 -8.37 37.34 -4.16
N ALA A 424 -8.56 38.39 -3.37
CA ALA A 424 -9.34 38.40 -2.13
C ALA A 424 -10.82 38.01 -2.36
N SER A 425 -11.21 36.81 -1.95
CA SER A 425 -12.56 36.52 -1.45
C SER A 425 -12.46 36.15 0.04
N SER A 426 -13.44 36.60 0.83
CA SER A 426 -13.35 36.71 2.30
C SER A 426 -13.61 35.44 3.10
N ASP A 427 -13.79 34.28 2.48
CA ASP A 427 -14.54 33.21 3.14
C ASP A 427 -13.71 32.10 3.79
N ASN A 428 -12.38 32.24 3.90
CA ASN A 428 -11.57 31.17 4.50
C ASN A 428 -10.40 31.61 5.39
N HIS A 429 -10.67 32.50 6.34
CA HIS A 429 -9.67 32.96 7.33
C HIS A 429 -9.05 31.82 8.16
N LYS A 430 -9.80 30.75 8.47
CA LYS A 430 -9.29 29.59 9.23
C LYS A 430 -8.34 28.72 8.41
N ALA A 431 -8.71 28.35 7.18
CA ALA A 431 -7.84 27.58 6.29
C ALA A 431 -6.55 28.33 5.96
N LYS A 432 -6.63 29.65 5.74
CA LYS A 432 -5.44 30.51 5.54
C LYS A 432 -4.54 30.55 6.78
N HIS A 433 -5.12 30.62 7.98
CA HIS A 433 -4.33 30.62 9.23
C HIS A 433 -3.69 29.26 9.50
N TYR A 434 -4.37 28.15 9.22
CA TYR A 434 -3.81 26.81 9.36
C TYR A 434 -2.59 26.59 8.43
N LYS A 435 -2.75 26.87 7.13
CA LYS A 435 -1.66 26.76 6.15
C LYS A 435 -0.47 27.61 6.61
N LYS A 436 -0.75 28.79 7.18
CA LYS A 436 0.24 29.62 7.84
C LYS A 436 0.91 28.95 9.05
N VAL A 437 0.22 28.29 9.98
CA VAL A 437 0.85 27.65 11.16
C VAL A 437 1.81 26.52 10.79
N LEU A 438 1.43 25.68 9.84
CA LEU A 438 2.26 24.55 9.37
C LEU A 438 3.46 25.05 8.56
N LEU A 439 3.25 26.01 7.67
CA LEU A 439 4.30 26.53 6.78
C LEU A 439 5.21 27.55 7.48
N ASN A 440 4.70 28.31 8.47
CA ASN A 440 5.51 29.20 9.32
C ASN A 440 6.70 28.48 9.96
N PHE A 441 6.60 27.16 10.19
CA PHE A 441 7.73 26.36 10.71
C PHE A 441 8.98 26.49 9.83
N CYS A 442 8.84 26.69 8.52
CA CYS A 442 9.94 26.73 7.55
C CYS A 442 9.82 27.85 6.50
N GLU A 443 9.06 28.91 6.79
CA GLU A 443 9.03 30.15 6.00
C GLU A 443 10.39 30.89 6.05
N GLU A 444 10.67 31.66 5.00
CA GLU A 444 11.92 32.41 4.81
C GLU A 444 12.23 33.36 5.97
N ASP A 445 11.22 34.07 6.48
CA ASP A 445 11.35 35.04 7.57
C ASP A 445 11.46 34.41 8.97
N ASN A 446 11.35 33.08 9.09
CA ASN A 446 11.40 32.37 10.37
C ASN A 446 12.58 31.37 10.43
N GLN A 447 12.31 30.08 10.65
CA GLN A 447 13.35 29.05 10.76
C GLN A 447 13.77 28.49 9.39
N GLY A 448 13.10 28.85 8.29
CA GLY A 448 13.36 28.28 6.96
C GLY A 448 14.82 28.40 6.54
N LYS A 449 15.41 29.59 6.71
CA LYS A 449 16.84 29.81 6.42
C LYS A 449 17.77 28.96 7.27
N ALA A 450 17.50 28.87 8.58
CA ALA A 450 18.32 28.08 9.50
C ALA A 450 18.24 26.58 9.18
N VAL A 451 17.05 26.09 8.82
CA VAL A 451 16.84 24.69 8.42
C VAL A 451 17.49 24.40 7.06
N LEU A 452 17.41 25.32 6.09
CA LEU A 452 18.14 25.19 4.82
C LEU A 452 19.65 25.13 5.04
N ASP A 453 20.20 26.04 5.85
CA ASP A 453 21.63 26.05 6.20
C ASP A 453 22.04 24.73 6.88
N LEU A 454 21.20 24.18 7.76
CA LEU A 454 21.42 22.87 8.38
C LEU A 454 21.44 21.74 7.34
N ILE A 455 20.47 21.70 6.42
CA ILE A 455 20.41 20.69 5.35
C ILE A 455 21.67 20.78 4.49
N LEU A 456 22.10 21.97 4.09
CA LEU A 456 23.32 22.18 3.33
C LEU A 456 24.57 21.69 4.07
N HIS A 457 24.66 21.92 5.39
CA HIS A 457 25.74 21.38 6.20
C HIS A 457 25.72 19.86 6.26
N ILE A 458 24.54 19.25 6.40
CA ILE A 458 24.38 17.79 6.39
C ILE A 458 24.82 17.24 5.03
N SER A 459 24.33 17.79 3.92
CA SER A 459 24.73 17.37 2.57
C SER A 459 26.24 17.47 2.34
N LYS A 460 26.87 18.59 2.74
CA LYS A 460 28.33 18.75 2.67
C LYS A 460 29.08 17.72 3.50
N THR A 461 28.58 17.45 4.70
CA THR A 461 29.12 16.45 5.63
C THR A 461 29.05 15.05 5.01
N THR A 462 27.90 14.69 4.43
CA THR A 462 27.68 13.45 3.69
C THR A 462 28.69 13.30 2.54
N LEU A 463 28.87 14.33 1.70
CA LEU A 463 29.79 14.28 0.56
C LEU A 463 31.27 14.13 0.96
N THR A 464 31.67 14.70 2.10
CA THR A 464 33.08 14.76 2.51
C THR A 464 33.50 13.63 3.44
N SER A 465 32.56 13.05 4.19
CA SER A 465 32.87 12.13 5.30
C SER A 465 32.63 10.65 4.98
N TYR A 466 32.06 10.35 3.81
CA TYR A 466 31.79 9.00 3.33
C TYR A 466 32.45 8.79 1.95
N PRO A 467 33.80 8.79 1.86
CA PRO A 467 34.50 8.63 0.59
C PRO A 467 34.32 7.21 0.04
N GLY A 468 33.88 7.09 -1.22
CA GLY A 468 33.72 5.80 -1.92
C GLY A 468 32.27 5.29 -1.98
N GLU A 469 31.37 5.88 -1.20
CA GLU A 469 29.93 5.56 -1.17
C GLU A 469 29.21 6.23 -2.35
N ARG A 470 29.29 5.62 -3.54
CA ARG A 470 28.76 6.21 -4.78
C ARG A 470 27.26 6.49 -4.73
N ASP A 471 26.46 5.62 -4.12
CA ASP A 471 25.01 5.81 -4.00
C ASP A 471 24.65 7.03 -3.13
N LEU A 472 25.46 7.27 -2.09
CA LEU A 472 25.34 8.43 -1.22
C LEU A 472 25.85 9.72 -1.87
N GLN A 473 26.89 9.62 -2.71
CA GLN A 473 27.57 10.77 -3.34
C GLN A 473 26.91 11.24 -4.64
N VAL A 474 26.41 10.31 -5.46
CA VAL A 474 25.61 10.62 -6.64
C VAL A 474 24.22 11.10 -6.20
N GLY A 475 23.82 10.70 -4.99
CA GLY A 475 22.44 10.68 -4.58
C GLY A 475 21.71 9.67 -5.44
N LYS A 476 21.20 8.58 -4.86
CA LYS A 476 20.01 7.91 -5.39
C LYS A 476 18.76 8.81 -5.28
N VAL A 477 18.94 10.09 -5.59
CA VAL A 477 17.92 11.09 -5.76
C VAL A 477 17.99 11.39 -7.25
N GLU A 478 17.05 10.89 -8.04
CA GLU A 478 16.84 11.33 -9.42
C GLU A 478 16.49 12.84 -9.51
N GLN A 479 16.60 13.58 -8.41
CA GLN A 479 16.47 15.02 -8.33
C GLN A 479 17.65 15.59 -7.53
N PRO A 480 18.69 16.15 -8.18
CA PRO A 480 19.59 17.04 -7.45
C PRO A 480 18.74 18.13 -6.77
N PHE A 481 19.19 18.63 -5.62
CA PHE A 481 18.67 19.87 -5.02
C PHE A 481 18.72 20.98 -6.08
N VAL A 482 17.63 21.15 -6.85
CA VAL A 482 17.44 22.30 -7.69
C VAL A 482 16.90 23.37 -6.77
N VAL A 483 17.82 24.03 -6.07
CA VAL A 483 17.57 25.34 -5.49
C VAL A 483 17.28 26.26 -6.68
N GLN A 484 16.02 26.63 -6.87
CA GLN A 484 15.66 27.74 -7.75
C GLN A 484 15.92 29.07 -7.06
#